data_AF-A0AAQ3KNN2-F1
#
_entry.id   AF-A0AAQ3KNN2-F1
#
_cell.length_a   1.000
_cell.length_b   1.000
_cell.length_c   1.000
_cell.angle_alpha   90.00
_cell.angle_beta   90.00
_cell.angle_gamma   90.00
#
_symmetry.space_group_name_H-M   'P 1'
#
loop_
_entity.id
_entity.type
_entity.pdbx_description
1 polymer ?
#
loop_
_entity_poly.entity_id
_entity_poly.type
_entity_poly.pdbx_seq_one_letter_code
_entity_poly.pdbx_strand_id
1 'polypeptide(L)'
;MPGGDPRNYPSSGSSVLLPLKPSPAEAEVLICGGAPAGSYLQASQNKTFLPALDTCGRITITDEAPAWSMETMPVARVMGDMVLLPGGDVLLINGAAAGTAGWEFGREPVLTPVLYRPEATAGTRFEVQAASATPRLYHSTAVLLRDGRVLVGGSNPHVKYEFWGVEYPTELSLEAFSPAYLGAEKAALRPQISAPAMSVHLSYGEAFTMEYSVGRASEGGVKVTMVAPSFATHSFSMNQRLLFLETELASAGDGGARKVVAVAPASTNLAPAGYYMVHIVNGGIPSKGMWVHLQ
;
A
#
# COMPACT_ATOMS: atom_id res chain seq x y z
N MET A 1 5.22 5.60 20.01
CA MET A 1 6.41 5.01 19.36
C MET A 1 7.65 5.51 20.12
N PRO A 2 8.65 4.67 20.38
CA PRO A 2 9.89 5.08 21.04
C PRO A 2 10.60 6.24 20.30
N GLY A 3 11.42 7.01 21.01
CA GLY A 3 12.24 8.09 20.44
C GLY A 3 11.63 9.50 20.49
N GLY A 4 10.31 9.64 20.67
CA GLY A 4 9.67 10.95 20.88
C GLY A 4 9.47 11.79 19.60
N ASP A 5 9.89 11.30 18.44
CA ASP A 5 9.69 12.01 17.18
C ASP A 5 8.24 11.94 16.68
N PRO A 6 7.65 13.10 16.31
CA PRO A 6 6.31 13.18 15.75
C PRO A 6 6.22 12.53 14.36
N ARG A 7 5.08 11.91 14.07
CA ARG A 7 4.77 11.30 12.75
C ARG A 7 3.62 12.00 12.03
N ASN A 8 2.87 12.84 12.72
CA ASN A 8 1.80 13.63 12.13
C ASN A 8 2.35 14.89 11.45
N TYR A 9 1.51 15.55 10.64
CA TYR A 9 1.85 16.83 10.04
C TYR A 9 2.38 17.82 11.10
N PRO A 10 3.46 18.59 10.81
CA PRO A 10 4.19 18.67 9.54
C PRO A 10 5.32 17.62 9.37
N SER A 11 5.55 16.77 10.37
CA SER A 11 6.58 15.74 10.27
C SER A 11 6.19 14.60 9.32
N SER A 12 4.90 14.32 9.15
CA SER A 12 4.33 13.50 8.06
C SER A 12 5.09 12.21 7.73
N GLY A 13 5.16 11.30 8.71
CA GLY A 13 5.39 9.89 8.44
C GLY A 13 4.13 9.24 7.87
N SER A 14 4.27 8.08 7.26
CA SER A 14 3.18 7.33 6.65
C SER A 14 2.78 6.16 7.55
N SER A 15 1.51 5.78 7.52
CA SER A 15 1.01 4.64 8.29
C SER A 15 0.10 3.75 7.46
N VAL A 16 0.08 2.46 7.78
CA VAL A 16 -0.83 1.49 7.15
C VAL A 16 -1.31 0.46 8.18
N LEU A 17 -2.58 0.08 8.07
CA LEU A 17 -3.08 -1.16 8.66
C LEU A 17 -2.61 -2.31 7.76
N LEU A 18 -1.72 -3.15 8.29
CA LEU A 18 -1.21 -4.32 7.57
C LEU A 18 -2.36 -5.27 7.22
N PRO A 19 -2.18 -6.15 6.22
CA PRO A 19 -3.22 -7.08 5.78
C PRO A 19 -3.89 -7.84 6.93
N LEU A 20 -5.22 -7.73 7.01
CA LEU A 20 -6.00 -8.49 7.98
C LEU A 20 -6.08 -9.94 7.51
N LYS A 21 -5.79 -10.85 8.42
CA LYS A 21 -5.94 -12.29 8.21
C LYS A 21 -7.31 -12.74 8.77
N PRO A 22 -7.92 -13.78 8.18
CA PRO A 22 -9.23 -14.23 8.65
C PRO A 22 -9.16 -14.89 10.02
N SER A 23 -8.04 -15.57 10.34
CA SER A 23 -7.82 -16.22 11.62
C SER A 23 -6.31 -16.37 11.89
N PRO A 24 -5.81 -15.95 13.08
CA PRO A 24 -6.48 -15.06 14.02
C PRO A 24 -6.71 -13.66 13.40
N ALA A 25 -7.76 -12.98 13.84
CA ALA A 25 -8.05 -11.60 13.43
C ALA A 25 -7.18 -10.63 14.24
N GLU A 26 -5.92 -10.48 13.82
CA GLU A 26 -4.99 -9.50 14.39
C GLU A 26 -4.95 -8.24 13.54
N ALA A 27 -4.95 -7.08 14.21
CA ALA A 27 -4.77 -5.79 13.56
C ALA A 27 -3.38 -5.25 13.88
N GLU A 28 -2.55 -5.14 12.84
CA GLU A 28 -1.19 -4.64 12.98
C GLU A 28 -1.01 -3.34 12.22
N VAL A 29 -0.44 -2.33 12.86
CA VAL A 29 -0.17 -1.02 12.25
C VAL A 29 1.32 -0.86 12.06
N LEU A 30 1.73 -0.48 10.85
CA LEU A 30 3.08 -0.07 10.53
C LEU A 30 3.11 1.45 10.33
N ILE A 31 4.03 2.13 10.98
CA ILE A 31 4.28 3.58 10.83
C ILE A 31 5.74 3.78 10.46
N CYS A 32 6.02 4.48 9.36
CA CYS A 32 7.37 4.67 8.84
C CYS A 32 7.67 6.15 8.56
N GLY A 33 8.91 6.54 8.86
CA GLY A 33 9.44 7.82 8.43
C GLY A 33 8.79 9.04 9.08
N GLY A 34 8.94 10.19 8.44
CA GLY A 34 8.59 11.51 8.96
C GLY A 34 9.82 12.32 9.31
N ALA A 35 9.65 13.47 9.97
CA ALA A 35 10.74 14.38 10.30
C ALA A 35 10.97 14.48 11.82
N PRO A 36 12.22 14.63 12.28
CA PRO A 36 12.54 14.81 13.70
C PRO A 36 11.77 15.96 14.35
N ALA A 37 11.59 15.88 15.67
CA ALA A 37 10.96 16.97 16.42
C ALA A 37 11.65 18.33 16.18
N GLY A 38 10.86 19.38 15.95
CA GLY A 38 11.38 20.74 15.69
C GLY A 38 11.82 21.00 14.24
N SER A 39 11.82 20.00 13.35
CA SER A 39 12.24 20.16 11.95
C SER A 39 11.48 21.27 11.21
N TYR A 40 10.19 21.45 11.50
CA TYR A 40 9.39 22.51 10.87
C TYR A 40 9.87 23.92 11.24
N LEU A 41 10.23 24.13 12.52
CA LEU A 41 10.77 25.43 12.96
C LEU A 41 12.12 25.69 12.31
N GLN A 42 12.98 24.66 12.20
CA GLN A 42 14.25 24.76 11.51
C GLN A 42 14.07 25.10 10.01
N ALA A 43 13.14 24.44 9.33
CA ALA A 43 12.87 24.69 7.91
C ALA A 43 12.24 26.07 7.66
N SER A 44 11.26 26.46 8.49
CA SER A 44 10.51 27.71 8.29
C SER A 44 11.32 28.96 8.70
N GLN A 45 12.02 28.92 9.83
CA GLN A 45 12.72 30.08 10.40
C GLN A 45 14.19 30.16 9.95
N ASN A 46 14.88 29.01 9.92
CA ASN A 46 16.34 28.96 9.73
C ASN A 46 16.76 28.42 8.36
N LYS A 47 15.80 28.05 7.50
CA LYS A 47 16.05 27.40 6.19
C LYS A 47 16.97 26.19 6.30
N THR A 48 16.89 25.48 7.42
CA THR A 48 17.67 24.28 7.71
C THR A 48 16.76 23.08 7.61
N PHE A 49 17.11 22.15 6.72
CA PHE A 49 16.31 20.96 6.41
C PHE A 49 16.97 19.74 7.05
N LEU A 50 16.43 19.29 8.18
CA LEU A 50 16.99 18.14 8.90
C LEU A 50 16.72 16.83 8.12
N PRO A 51 17.62 15.83 8.20
CA PRO A 51 17.36 14.51 7.65
C PRO A 51 16.05 13.94 8.18
N ALA A 52 15.29 13.31 7.29
CA ALA A 52 14.08 12.58 7.65
C ALA A 52 14.44 11.33 8.47
N LEU A 53 13.43 10.77 9.12
CA LEU A 53 13.54 9.54 9.88
C LEU A 53 13.52 8.33 8.94
N ASP A 54 14.34 7.34 9.25
CA ASP A 54 14.38 6.02 8.62
C ASP A 54 13.78 4.93 9.52
N THR A 55 13.25 5.29 10.68
CA THR A 55 12.66 4.34 11.61
C THR A 55 11.24 3.96 11.19
N CYS A 56 10.91 2.69 11.31
CA CYS A 56 9.58 2.12 11.18
C CYS A 56 9.18 1.41 12.48
N GLY A 57 7.98 1.69 12.99
CA GLY A 57 7.40 0.98 14.13
C GLY A 57 6.21 0.13 13.70
N ARG A 58 6.23 -1.14 14.08
CA ARG A 58 5.12 -2.08 13.93
C ARG A 58 4.50 -2.37 15.29
N ILE A 59 3.18 -2.39 15.39
CA ILE A 59 2.45 -2.68 16.63
C ILE A 59 1.19 -3.48 16.32
N THR A 60 0.96 -4.54 17.08
CA THR A 60 -0.31 -5.29 17.05
C THR A 60 -1.27 -4.62 18.05
N ILE A 61 -2.24 -3.88 17.54
CA ILE A 61 -3.13 -3.05 18.37
C ILE A 61 -4.23 -3.86 19.06
N THR A 62 -4.39 -5.12 18.68
CA THR A 62 -5.34 -6.08 19.27
C THR A 62 -4.74 -6.93 20.40
N ASP A 63 -3.44 -6.81 20.66
CA ASP A 63 -2.80 -7.51 21.79
C ASP A 63 -3.28 -6.94 23.13
N GLU A 64 -3.28 -7.77 24.18
CA GLU A 64 -3.60 -7.31 25.55
C GLU A 64 -2.62 -6.24 26.05
N ALA A 65 -1.35 -6.34 25.62
CA ALA A 65 -0.28 -5.39 25.93
C ALA A 65 0.50 -5.01 24.66
N PRO A 66 -0.03 -4.13 23.80
CA PRO A 66 0.59 -3.76 22.54
C PRO A 66 1.98 -3.16 22.73
N ALA A 67 2.98 -3.69 22.02
CA ALA A 67 4.35 -3.22 22.06
C ALA A 67 4.88 -2.86 20.66
N TRP A 68 5.77 -1.87 20.61
CA TRP A 68 6.41 -1.47 19.35
C TRP A 68 7.58 -2.38 19.01
N SER A 69 7.53 -2.99 17.83
CA SER A 69 8.70 -3.58 17.16
C SER A 69 9.28 -2.55 16.19
N MET A 70 10.53 -2.16 16.40
CA MET A 70 11.19 -1.14 15.57
C MET A 70 12.10 -1.81 14.52
N GLU A 71 12.06 -1.29 13.30
CA GLU A 71 12.97 -1.63 12.21
C GLU A 71 13.46 -0.33 11.54
N THR A 72 14.54 -0.41 10.77
CA THR A 72 15.03 0.72 9.96
C THR A 72 14.76 0.42 8.49
N MET A 73 14.06 1.32 7.80
CA MET A 73 13.89 1.25 6.36
C MET A 73 15.16 1.75 5.64
N PRO A 74 15.49 1.23 4.45
CA PRO A 74 16.76 1.52 3.77
C PRO A 74 16.89 2.97 3.28
N VAL A 75 15.80 3.74 3.27
CA VAL A 75 15.79 5.14 2.81
C VAL A 75 14.90 5.96 3.74
N ALA A 76 15.49 6.97 4.40
CA ALA A 76 14.76 7.95 5.20
C ALA A 76 13.71 8.67 4.34
N ARG A 77 12.52 8.92 4.89
CA ARG A 77 11.40 9.47 4.10
C ARG A 77 10.46 10.27 4.97
N VAL A 78 10.26 11.54 4.64
CA VAL A 78 9.12 12.35 5.05
C VAL A 78 8.15 12.47 3.88
N MET A 79 6.87 12.70 4.16
CA MET A 79 5.79 12.94 3.19
C MET A 79 5.63 11.82 2.14
N GLY A 80 5.94 10.58 2.52
CA GLY A 80 5.71 9.40 1.67
C GLY A 80 4.27 8.93 1.67
N ASP A 81 3.93 8.04 0.75
CA ASP A 81 2.69 7.28 0.73
C ASP A 81 2.98 5.80 1.02
N MET A 82 2.05 5.13 1.71
CA MET A 82 2.08 3.69 1.96
C MET A 82 0.87 3.01 1.35
N VAL A 83 1.07 2.24 0.30
CA VAL A 83 0.00 1.63 -0.50
C VAL A 83 -0.01 0.11 -0.32
N LEU A 84 -1.14 -0.48 0.07
CA LEU A 84 -1.31 -1.93 0.11
C LEU A 84 -1.40 -2.49 -1.32
N LEU A 85 -0.58 -3.49 -1.62
CA LEU A 85 -0.63 -4.23 -2.88
C LEU A 85 -1.49 -5.48 -2.73
N PRO A 86 -2.15 -5.97 -3.80
CA PRO A 86 -3.11 -7.08 -3.68
C PRO A 86 -2.54 -8.38 -3.11
N GLY A 87 -1.22 -8.58 -3.16
CA GLY A 87 -0.53 -9.74 -2.60
C GLY A 87 -0.26 -9.66 -1.09
N GLY A 88 -0.50 -8.50 -0.45
CA GLY A 88 -0.24 -8.25 0.97
C GLY A 88 1.02 -7.45 1.27
N ASP A 89 1.87 -7.20 0.27
CA ASP A 89 3.02 -6.31 0.42
C ASP A 89 2.57 -4.84 0.52
N VAL A 90 3.42 -4.00 1.12
CA VAL A 90 3.21 -2.56 1.24
C VAL A 90 4.24 -1.83 0.38
N LEU A 91 3.80 -0.92 -0.48
CA LEU A 91 4.68 -0.03 -1.23
C LEU A 91 4.84 1.29 -0.48
N LEU A 92 6.07 1.65 -0.13
CA LEU A 92 6.46 2.99 0.32
C LEU A 92 6.97 3.77 -0.89
N ILE A 93 6.33 4.89 -1.22
CA ILE A 93 6.64 5.69 -2.42
C ILE A 93 6.50 7.19 -2.12
N ASN A 94 6.97 8.07 -3.02
CA ASN A 94 6.93 9.53 -2.89
C ASN A 94 7.68 10.10 -1.66
N GLY A 95 7.80 11.41 -1.56
CA GLY A 95 8.41 12.09 -0.43
C GLY A 95 9.88 12.44 -0.59
N ALA A 96 10.49 12.83 0.53
CA ALA A 96 11.79 13.49 0.57
C ALA A 96 12.67 12.93 1.69
N ALA A 97 13.99 12.98 1.54
CA ALA A 97 14.94 12.47 2.52
C ALA A 97 15.32 13.51 3.57
N ALA A 98 14.94 14.78 3.38
CA ALA A 98 15.16 15.84 4.36
C ALA A 98 14.03 16.88 4.37
N GLY A 99 13.93 17.60 5.48
CA GLY A 99 12.96 18.66 5.71
C GLY A 99 11.64 18.15 6.29
N THR A 100 10.54 18.82 5.96
CA THR A 100 9.19 18.51 6.47
C THR A 100 8.13 18.63 5.40
N ALA A 101 6.93 18.10 5.67
CA ALA A 101 5.76 18.49 4.90
C ALA A 101 5.44 19.98 5.08
N GLY A 102 4.58 20.48 4.20
CA GLY A 102 4.33 21.91 4.01
C GLY A 102 5.09 22.45 2.81
N TRP A 103 4.67 23.63 2.36
CA TRP A 103 5.24 24.26 1.18
C TRP A 103 6.71 24.64 1.39
N GLU A 104 7.51 24.52 0.33
CA GLU A 104 8.94 24.88 0.27
C GLU A 104 9.89 24.08 1.17
N PHE A 105 9.42 23.10 1.95
CA PHE A 105 10.20 22.50 3.03
C PHE A 105 10.78 21.11 2.75
N GLY A 106 10.34 20.40 1.71
CA GLY A 106 10.95 19.13 1.31
C GLY A 106 12.29 19.32 0.61
N ARG A 107 13.28 18.47 0.92
CA ARG A 107 14.58 18.41 0.24
C ARG A 107 14.96 16.98 -0.07
N GLU A 108 15.80 16.81 -1.09
CA GLU A 108 16.34 15.52 -1.51
C GLU A 108 15.22 14.52 -1.84
N PRO A 109 14.52 14.68 -2.98
CA PRO A 109 13.42 13.80 -3.35
C PRO A 109 13.83 12.33 -3.33
N VAL A 110 13.03 11.50 -2.67
CA VAL A 110 13.27 10.05 -2.64
C VAL A 110 12.65 9.42 -3.88
N LEU A 111 13.50 9.17 -4.86
CA LEU A 111 13.09 8.63 -6.16
C LEU A 111 12.89 7.10 -6.16
N THR A 112 13.46 6.39 -5.20
CA THR A 112 13.35 4.94 -5.07
C THR A 112 12.17 4.54 -4.19
N PRO A 113 11.19 3.79 -4.72
CA PRO A 113 10.19 3.13 -3.89
C PRO A 113 10.84 2.02 -3.05
N VAL A 114 10.20 1.66 -1.94
CA VAL A 114 10.62 0.54 -1.09
C VAL A 114 9.42 -0.40 -0.90
N LEU A 115 9.61 -1.68 -1.21
CA LEU A 115 8.63 -2.71 -0.92
C LEU A 115 8.87 -3.23 0.49
N TYR A 116 7.84 -3.24 1.32
CA TYR A 116 7.83 -3.88 2.64
C TYR A 116 6.99 -5.15 2.60
N ARG A 117 7.59 -6.28 2.98
CA ARG A 117 6.97 -7.61 3.04
C ARG A 117 6.64 -7.97 4.48
N PRO A 118 5.36 -7.87 4.92
CA PRO A 118 5.00 -8.04 6.33
C PRO A 118 5.33 -9.42 6.90
N GLU A 119 5.27 -10.45 6.06
CA GLU A 119 5.49 -11.85 6.43
C GLU A 119 6.96 -12.28 6.35
N ALA A 120 7.85 -11.44 5.80
CA ALA A 120 9.27 -11.76 5.76
C ALA A 120 9.89 -11.63 7.17
N THR A 121 11.02 -12.31 7.37
CA THR A 121 11.80 -12.21 8.60
C THR A 121 12.18 -10.75 8.87
N ALA A 122 12.14 -10.33 10.13
CA ALA A 122 12.57 -8.99 10.53
C ALA A 122 14.01 -8.73 10.04
N GLY A 123 14.26 -7.53 9.53
CA GLY A 123 15.54 -7.18 8.90
C GLY A 123 15.68 -7.58 7.42
N THR A 124 14.79 -8.41 6.87
CA THR A 124 14.74 -8.72 5.42
C THR A 124 13.44 -8.27 4.77
N ARG A 125 12.65 -7.43 5.45
CA ARG A 125 11.32 -7.02 4.99
C ARG A 125 11.35 -5.95 3.91
N PHE A 126 12.40 -5.14 3.86
CA PHE A 126 12.50 -4.01 2.94
C PHE A 126 13.31 -4.36 1.69
N GLU A 127 12.79 -4.00 0.53
CA GLU A 127 13.46 -4.15 -0.76
C GLU A 127 13.34 -2.86 -1.57
N VAL A 128 14.48 -2.22 -1.84
CA VAL A 128 14.54 -1.03 -2.69
C VAL A 128 14.18 -1.39 -4.13
N GLN A 129 13.29 -0.61 -4.74
CA GLN A 129 12.81 -0.79 -6.10
C GLN A 129 13.49 0.19 -7.06
N ALA A 130 13.27 0.00 -8.37
CA ALA A 130 13.78 0.90 -9.40
C ALA A 130 13.29 2.34 -9.21
N ALA A 131 14.20 3.31 -9.38
CA ALA A 131 13.90 4.73 -9.20
C ALA A 131 13.02 5.30 -10.33
N SER A 132 12.15 6.25 -9.99
CA SER A 132 11.54 7.17 -10.96
C SER A 132 12.49 8.35 -11.24
N ALA A 133 12.29 9.05 -12.36
CA ALA A 133 12.97 10.32 -12.64
C ALA A 133 12.22 11.54 -12.09
N THR A 134 10.97 11.38 -11.64
CA THR A 134 10.09 12.48 -11.28
C THR A 134 10.04 12.66 -9.76
N PRO A 135 10.46 13.81 -9.21
CA PRO A 135 10.25 14.16 -7.82
C PRO A 135 8.76 14.23 -7.46
N ARG A 136 8.35 13.48 -6.45
CA ARG A 136 6.97 13.49 -5.92
C ARG A 136 7.01 13.95 -4.46
N LEU A 137 6.96 15.25 -4.22
CA LEU A 137 7.08 15.87 -2.88
C LEU A 137 5.70 16.20 -2.30
N TYR A 138 5.60 17.25 -1.47
CA TYR A 138 4.35 17.69 -0.86
C TYR A 138 3.23 17.85 -1.91
N HIS A 139 2.02 17.40 -1.56
CA HIS A 139 0.87 17.23 -2.47
C HIS A 139 1.05 16.20 -3.61
N SER A 140 2.01 15.27 -3.53
CA SER A 140 1.92 14.03 -4.31
C SER A 140 0.85 13.09 -3.73
N THR A 141 0.45 12.10 -4.52
CA THR A 141 -0.45 11.03 -4.08
C THR A 141 -0.12 9.73 -4.80
N ALA A 142 -0.47 8.61 -4.17
CA ALA A 142 -0.38 7.28 -4.76
C ALA A 142 -1.62 6.44 -4.42
N VAL A 143 -2.18 5.74 -5.42
CA VAL A 143 -3.36 4.88 -5.25
C VAL A 143 -3.24 3.58 -6.04
N LEU A 144 -3.71 2.48 -5.46
CA LEU A 144 -3.75 1.18 -6.12
C LEU A 144 -4.79 1.16 -7.25
N LEU A 145 -4.40 0.68 -8.43
CA LEU A 145 -5.28 0.43 -9.56
C LEU A 145 -5.77 -1.01 -9.58
N ARG A 146 -6.94 -1.21 -10.19
CA ARG A 146 -7.56 -2.54 -10.40
C ARG A 146 -6.64 -3.53 -11.11
N ASP A 147 -5.76 -3.07 -11.99
CA ASP A 147 -4.83 -3.96 -12.70
C ASP A 147 -3.57 -4.30 -11.89
N GLY A 148 -3.47 -3.87 -10.64
CA GLY A 148 -2.36 -4.13 -9.74
C GLY A 148 -1.21 -3.15 -9.86
N ARG A 149 -1.27 -2.14 -10.74
CA ARG A 149 -0.30 -1.03 -10.72
C ARG A 149 -0.65 -0.03 -9.63
N VAL A 150 0.29 0.86 -9.28
CA VAL A 150 0.03 2.00 -8.40
C VAL A 150 0.13 3.28 -9.22
N LEU A 151 -0.96 4.01 -9.33
CA LEU A 151 -0.99 5.33 -9.98
C LEU A 151 -0.34 6.34 -9.04
N VAL A 152 0.60 7.11 -9.55
CA VAL A 152 1.34 8.15 -8.85
C VAL A 152 1.09 9.47 -9.55
N GLY A 153 0.76 10.51 -8.81
CA GLY A 153 0.41 11.81 -9.39
C GLY A 153 0.76 12.99 -8.52
N GLY A 154 0.72 14.17 -9.13
CA GLY A 154 1.10 15.44 -8.51
C GLY A 154 2.61 15.58 -8.32
N SER A 155 3.07 16.78 -8.07
CA SER A 155 3.23 17.29 -6.71
C SER A 155 3.14 18.80 -6.79
N ASN A 156 2.73 19.44 -5.71
CA ASN A 156 2.72 20.90 -5.65
C ASN A 156 3.32 21.34 -4.31
N PRO A 157 4.65 21.45 -4.24
CA PRO A 157 5.34 21.89 -3.04
C PRO A 157 5.22 23.40 -2.79
N HIS A 158 4.39 24.10 -3.55
CA HIS A 158 4.24 25.56 -3.53
C HIS A 158 2.83 26.00 -3.13
N VAL A 159 2.71 27.24 -2.63
CA VAL A 159 1.43 27.86 -2.27
C VAL A 159 0.52 28.02 -3.50
N LYS A 160 1.12 28.25 -4.68
CA LYS A 160 0.46 28.38 -5.98
C LYS A 160 1.09 27.39 -6.96
N TYR A 161 0.59 27.33 -8.19
CA TYR A 161 1.31 26.60 -9.24
C TYR A 161 2.50 27.41 -9.72
N GLU A 162 3.69 26.86 -9.54
CA GLU A 162 4.96 27.47 -9.90
C GLU A 162 5.72 26.47 -10.79
N PHE A 163 5.94 26.82 -12.05
CA PHE A 163 6.55 25.92 -13.04
C PHE A 163 8.01 26.29 -13.36
N TRP A 164 8.46 27.48 -12.98
CA TRP A 164 9.75 28.04 -13.39
C TRP A 164 10.42 28.78 -12.24
N GLY A 165 11.76 28.77 -12.21
CA GLY A 165 12.53 29.55 -11.23
C GLY A 165 12.42 29.04 -9.78
N VAL A 166 11.96 27.81 -9.58
CA VAL A 166 11.80 27.14 -8.29
C VAL A 166 12.57 25.83 -8.27
N GLU A 167 12.95 25.36 -7.08
CA GLU A 167 13.75 24.14 -6.90
C GLU A 167 13.01 22.88 -7.38
N TYR A 168 11.71 22.77 -7.09
CA TYR A 168 10.88 21.63 -7.46
C TYR A 168 9.56 22.11 -8.08
N PRO A 169 9.48 22.30 -9.41
CA PRO A 169 8.28 22.77 -10.10
C PRO A 169 7.03 21.97 -9.78
N THR A 170 5.86 22.61 -9.87
CA THR A 170 4.57 21.93 -9.84
C THR A 170 4.52 20.84 -10.92
N GLU A 171 4.26 19.60 -10.49
CA GLU A 171 4.24 18.42 -11.33
C GLU A 171 2.79 17.95 -11.54
N LEU A 172 2.33 17.94 -12.79
CA LEU A 172 0.95 17.62 -13.17
C LEU A 172 0.80 16.28 -13.89
N SER A 173 1.92 15.60 -14.19
CA SER A 173 1.93 14.30 -14.83
C SER A 173 1.47 13.20 -13.89
N LEU A 174 1.11 12.08 -14.51
CA LEU A 174 0.84 10.81 -13.84
C LEU A 174 1.87 9.78 -14.31
N GLU A 175 2.33 8.95 -13.38
CA GLU A 175 3.12 7.75 -13.66
C GLU A 175 2.41 6.55 -13.04
N ALA A 176 2.76 5.34 -13.48
CA ALA A 176 2.29 4.11 -12.84
C ALA A 176 3.49 3.29 -12.42
N PHE A 177 3.66 3.08 -11.11
CA PHE A 177 4.58 2.07 -10.61
C PHE A 177 4.01 0.70 -10.97
N SER A 178 4.82 -0.13 -11.64
CA SER A 178 4.47 -1.50 -12.04
C SER A 178 5.24 -2.49 -11.18
N PRO A 179 4.64 -3.06 -10.12
CA PRO A 179 5.34 -3.98 -9.23
C PRO A 179 5.85 -5.21 -9.96
N ALA A 180 6.89 -5.84 -9.41
CA ALA A 180 7.55 -7.00 -10.03
C ALA A 180 6.60 -8.16 -10.35
N TYR A 181 5.45 -8.31 -9.65
CA TYR A 181 4.45 -9.32 -9.97
C TYR A 181 3.74 -9.11 -11.33
N LEU A 182 3.90 -7.95 -11.98
CA LEU A 182 3.38 -7.66 -13.33
C LEU A 182 4.41 -7.87 -14.44
N GLY A 183 5.62 -8.35 -14.12
CA GLY A 183 6.65 -8.64 -15.10
C GLY A 183 6.18 -9.63 -16.18
N ALA A 184 6.69 -9.47 -17.40
CA ALA A 184 6.30 -10.29 -18.55
C ALA A 184 6.60 -11.79 -18.31
N GLU A 185 7.67 -12.09 -17.56
CA GLU A 185 8.05 -13.44 -17.15
C GLU A 185 7.03 -14.09 -16.20
N LYS A 186 6.18 -13.30 -15.55
CA LYS A 186 5.11 -13.76 -14.65
C LYS A 186 3.73 -13.79 -15.30
N ALA A 187 3.61 -13.41 -16.57
CA ALA A 187 2.32 -13.33 -17.25
C ALA A 187 1.53 -14.66 -17.21
N ALA A 188 2.21 -15.80 -17.40
CA ALA A 188 1.59 -17.12 -17.35
C ALA A 188 1.16 -17.55 -15.93
N LEU A 189 1.74 -16.94 -14.90
CA LEU A 189 1.43 -17.19 -13.49
C LEU A 189 0.34 -16.26 -12.96
N ARG A 190 -0.06 -15.26 -13.73
CA ARG A 190 -1.09 -14.30 -13.34
C ARG A 190 -2.49 -14.89 -13.52
N PRO A 191 -3.30 -15.04 -12.46
CA PRO A 191 -4.65 -15.55 -12.60
C PRO A 191 -5.54 -14.62 -13.41
N GLN A 192 -6.45 -15.20 -14.18
CA GLN A 192 -7.49 -14.47 -14.91
C GLN A 192 -8.85 -14.93 -14.40
N ILE A 193 -9.59 -14.02 -13.74
CA ILE A 193 -10.95 -14.27 -13.31
C ILE A 193 -11.86 -14.28 -14.54
N SER A 194 -12.55 -15.38 -14.79
CA SER A 194 -13.49 -15.56 -15.91
C SER A 194 -14.95 -15.42 -15.48
N ALA A 195 -15.27 -15.70 -14.21
CA ALA A 195 -16.60 -15.52 -13.66
C ALA A 195 -16.55 -15.15 -12.16
N PRO A 196 -17.53 -14.37 -11.67
CA PRO A 196 -18.63 -13.76 -12.42
C PRO A 196 -18.19 -12.57 -13.30
N ALA A 197 -18.95 -12.29 -14.36
CA ALA A 197 -18.62 -11.25 -15.34
C ALA A 197 -19.00 -9.81 -14.91
N MET A 198 -19.77 -9.67 -13.82
CA MET A 198 -20.29 -8.40 -13.32
C MET A 198 -20.02 -8.24 -11.82
N SER A 199 -20.14 -7.01 -11.32
CA SER A 199 -19.99 -6.72 -9.90
C SER A 199 -20.95 -7.54 -9.04
N VAL A 200 -20.40 -8.15 -7.99
CA VAL A 200 -21.13 -9.07 -7.10
C VAL A 200 -21.53 -8.33 -5.82
N HIS A 201 -22.76 -8.52 -5.37
CA HIS A 201 -23.15 -8.17 -4.02
C HIS A 201 -22.77 -9.31 -3.08
N LEU A 202 -21.94 -9.01 -2.08
CA LEU A 202 -21.52 -9.95 -1.05
C LEU A 202 -22.23 -9.60 0.26
N SER A 203 -22.76 -10.61 0.94
CA SER A 203 -23.25 -10.45 2.31
C SER A 203 -22.18 -10.92 3.29
N TYR A 204 -22.11 -10.31 4.47
CA TYR A 204 -21.16 -10.73 5.51
C TYR A 204 -21.27 -12.22 5.84
N GLY A 205 -20.13 -12.91 5.90
CA GLY A 205 -20.03 -14.34 6.23
C GLY A 205 -20.55 -15.31 5.15
N GLU A 206 -21.12 -14.82 4.04
CA GLU A 206 -21.57 -15.67 2.94
C GLU A 206 -20.39 -16.10 2.05
N ALA A 207 -20.47 -17.33 1.56
CA ALA A 207 -19.51 -17.86 0.59
C ALA A 207 -19.85 -17.36 -0.83
N PHE A 208 -18.82 -17.11 -1.62
CA PHE A 208 -18.95 -16.80 -3.04
C PHE A 208 -17.90 -17.55 -3.86
N THR A 209 -18.28 -17.94 -5.08
CA THR A 209 -17.41 -18.71 -5.97
C THR A 209 -16.89 -17.83 -7.11
N MET A 210 -15.60 -17.94 -7.40
CA MET A 210 -14.98 -17.36 -8.58
C MET A 210 -14.41 -18.46 -9.46
N GLU A 211 -14.53 -18.28 -10.77
CA GLU A 211 -13.86 -19.11 -11.76
C GLU A 211 -12.65 -18.37 -12.32
N TYR A 212 -11.55 -19.09 -12.51
CA TYR A 212 -10.31 -18.51 -13.00
C TYR A 212 -9.47 -19.49 -13.79
N SER A 213 -8.56 -18.96 -14.59
CA SER A 213 -7.49 -19.70 -15.24
C SER A 213 -6.12 -19.19 -14.79
N VAL A 214 -5.14 -20.08 -14.76
CA VAL A 214 -3.73 -19.76 -14.53
C VAL A 214 -2.87 -20.86 -15.14
N GLY A 215 -1.76 -20.50 -15.79
CA GLY A 215 -0.91 -21.48 -16.47
C GLY A 215 -0.31 -22.52 -15.51
N ARG A 216 0.13 -22.07 -14.34
CA ARG A 216 0.60 -22.93 -13.24
C ARG A 216 0.16 -22.37 -11.89
N ALA A 217 -0.48 -23.20 -11.05
CA ALA A 217 -0.73 -22.84 -9.65
C ALA A 217 0.55 -22.95 -8.83
N SER A 218 0.65 -22.10 -7.81
CA SER A 218 1.64 -22.22 -6.75
C SER A 218 1.36 -23.47 -5.91
N GLU A 219 2.39 -24.00 -5.25
CA GLU A 219 2.31 -25.27 -4.50
C GLU A 219 1.27 -25.22 -3.36
N GLY A 220 1.02 -24.04 -2.78
CA GLY A 220 -0.02 -23.80 -1.78
C GLY A 220 -1.39 -23.39 -2.34
N GLY A 221 -1.59 -23.50 -3.66
CA GLY A 221 -2.81 -23.06 -4.34
C GLY A 221 -2.87 -21.54 -4.54
N VAL A 222 -4.08 -20.99 -4.59
CA VAL A 222 -4.31 -19.54 -4.72
C VAL A 222 -4.89 -18.98 -3.42
N LYS A 223 -4.61 -17.72 -3.14
CA LYS A 223 -5.27 -16.94 -2.09
C LYS A 223 -6.29 -15.99 -2.71
N VAL A 224 -7.29 -15.58 -1.93
CA VAL A 224 -8.20 -14.51 -2.33
C VAL A 224 -7.99 -13.32 -1.40
N THR A 225 -7.80 -12.14 -1.99
CA THR A 225 -7.69 -10.88 -1.25
C THR A 225 -8.79 -9.91 -1.63
N MET A 226 -9.20 -9.10 -0.66
CA MET A 226 -10.21 -8.06 -0.85
C MET A 226 -9.66 -6.71 -0.39
N VAL A 227 -9.60 -5.74 -1.30
CA VAL A 227 -8.94 -4.45 -1.09
C VAL A 227 -9.97 -3.32 -1.14
N ALA A 228 -10.02 -2.52 -0.08
CA ALA A 228 -10.76 -1.26 -0.09
C ALA A 228 -9.90 -0.18 -0.77
N PRO A 229 -10.38 0.48 -1.84
CA PRO A 229 -9.64 1.57 -2.47
C PRO A 229 -9.50 2.74 -1.50
N SER A 230 -8.35 3.42 -1.57
CA SER A 230 -8.07 4.57 -0.74
C SER A 230 -8.49 5.89 -1.40
N PHE A 231 -8.92 6.85 -0.59
CA PHE A 231 -8.79 8.27 -0.94
C PHE A 231 -7.48 8.76 -0.34
N ALA A 232 -6.54 9.26 -1.16
CA ALA A 232 -5.19 9.58 -0.72
C ALA A 232 -4.83 11.05 -0.94
N THR A 233 -4.46 11.74 0.13
CA THR A 233 -3.95 13.11 0.10
C THR A 233 -3.01 13.35 1.27
N HIS A 234 -2.00 14.21 1.10
CA HIS A 234 -1.10 14.63 2.19
C HIS A 234 -0.49 13.44 2.96
N SER A 235 -0.02 12.40 2.24
CA SER A 235 0.57 11.19 2.84
C SER A 235 -0.40 10.37 3.69
N PHE A 236 -1.71 10.60 3.53
CA PHE A 236 -2.77 9.95 4.28
C PHE A 236 -3.74 9.25 3.32
N SER A 237 -3.76 7.93 3.39
CA SER A 237 -4.60 7.06 2.56
C SER A 237 -5.82 6.60 3.36
N MET A 238 -6.85 7.43 3.41
CA MET A 238 -8.12 7.12 4.06
C MET A 238 -8.73 5.84 3.48
N ASN A 239 -9.40 5.06 4.32
CA ASN A 239 -10.18 3.86 3.95
C ASN A 239 -9.38 2.66 3.40
N GLN A 240 -8.06 2.80 3.17
CA GLN A 240 -7.23 1.70 2.68
C GLN A 240 -7.27 0.51 3.65
N ARG A 241 -7.58 -0.67 3.11
CA ARG A 241 -7.48 -1.96 3.81
C ARG A 241 -7.29 -3.08 2.81
N LEU A 242 -6.57 -4.11 3.23
CA LEU A 242 -6.52 -5.40 2.55
C LEU A 242 -6.91 -6.50 3.53
N LEU A 243 -7.80 -7.40 3.10
CA LEU A 243 -8.12 -8.62 3.82
C LEU A 243 -7.70 -9.83 2.99
N PHE A 244 -7.07 -10.81 3.63
CA PHE A 244 -7.07 -12.17 3.13
C PHE A 244 -8.40 -12.81 3.52
N LEU A 245 -9.08 -13.43 2.55
CA LEU A 245 -10.33 -14.14 2.81
C LEU A 245 -10.04 -15.60 3.12
N GLU A 246 -10.94 -16.23 3.89
CA GLU A 246 -10.94 -17.68 3.99
C GLU A 246 -11.26 -18.27 2.62
N THR A 247 -10.51 -19.30 2.25
CA THR A 247 -10.66 -19.96 0.95
C THR A 247 -10.73 -21.46 1.12
N GLU A 248 -11.67 -22.08 0.44
CA GLU A 248 -11.65 -23.52 0.21
C GLU A 248 -11.12 -23.76 -1.20
N LEU A 249 -10.03 -24.53 -1.30
CA LEU A 249 -9.43 -24.90 -2.58
C LEU A 249 -10.43 -25.75 -3.35
N ALA A 250 -10.95 -25.20 -4.45
CA ALA A 250 -11.93 -25.87 -5.26
C ALA A 250 -11.30 -26.58 -6.46
N SER A 251 -11.94 -27.69 -6.78
CA SER A 251 -11.66 -28.70 -7.80
C SER A 251 -11.42 -28.11 -9.20
N ALA A 252 -10.80 -28.92 -10.05
CA ALA A 252 -10.77 -28.65 -11.49
C ALA A 252 -12.22 -28.55 -12.00
N GLY A 253 -12.57 -27.43 -12.63
CA GLY A 253 -13.80 -27.26 -13.37
C GLY A 253 -13.67 -27.79 -14.80
N ASP A 254 -14.79 -27.79 -15.53
CA ASP A 254 -14.81 -28.21 -16.94
C ASP A 254 -13.95 -27.28 -17.82
N GLY A 255 -13.33 -27.85 -18.85
CA GLY A 255 -12.58 -27.08 -19.85
C GLY A 255 -11.30 -26.40 -19.36
N GLY A 256 -10.75 -26.79 -18.20
CA GLY A 256 -9.50 -26.26 -17.66
C GLY A 256 -9.66 -24.99 -16.79
N ALA A 257 -10.89 -24.52 -16.57
CA ALA A 257 -11.20 -23.51 -15.58
C ALA A 257 -11.05 -24.10 -14.16
N ARG A 258 -10.57 -23.28 -13.22
CA ARG A 258 -10.46 -23.63 -11.81
C ARG A 258 -11.46 -22.82 -11.02
N LYS A 259 -11.95 -23.38 -9.92
CA LYS A 259 -12.83 -22.68 -9.00
C LYS A 259 -12.07 -22.31 -7.74
N VAL A 260 -12.50 -21.24 -7.08
CA VAL A 260 -12.14 -20.95 -5.69
C VAL A 260 -13.40 -20.46 -4.99
N VAL A 261 -13.68 -21.05 -3.82
CA VAL A 261 -14.73 -20.57 -2.94
C VAL A 261 -14.05 -19.71 -1.87
N ALA A 262 -14.52 -18.48 -1.72
CA ALA A 262 -14.06 -17.57 -0.68
C ALA A 262 -15.22 -17.14 0.20
N VAL A 263 -14.95 -16.84 1.46
CA VAL A 263 -15.96 -16.34 2.41
C VAL A 263 -15.79 -14.85 2.58
N ALA A 264 -16.89 -14.09 2.40
CA ALA A 264 -16.89 -12.67 2.67
C ALA A 264 -16.61 -12.41 4.17
N PRO A 265 -15.99 -11.27 4.55
CA PRO A 265 -15.67 -11.00 5.94
C PRO A 265 -16.89 -11.14 6.86
N ALA A 266 -16.66 -11.59 8.10
CA ALA A 266 -17.75 -11.91 9.01
C ALA A 266 -18.43 -10.69 9.65
N SER A 267 -17.82 -9.50 9.63
CA SER A 267 -18.36 -8.32 10.29
C SER A 267 -17.90 -6.99 9.69
N THR A 268 -18.70 -5.96 9.96
CA THR A 268 -18.41 -4.55 9.63
C THR A 268 -17.16 -4.01 10.33
N ASN A 269 -16.75 -4.60 11.46
CA ASN A 269 -15.51 -4.23 12.15
C ASN A 269 -14.28 -4.59 11.33
N LEU A 270 -14.30 -5.75 10.67
CA LEU A 270 -13.22 -6.18 9.78
C LEU A 270 -13.28 -5.42 8.45
N ALA A 271 -14.48 -5.26 7.90
CA ALA A 271 -14.72 -4.63 6.61
C ALA A 271 -16.03 -3.83 6.61
N PRO A 272 -16.05 -2.50 6.78
CA PRO A 272 -17.24 -1.70 6.58
C PRO A 272 -17.86 -1.89 5.20
N ALA A 273 -19.17 -1.72 5.12
CA ALA A 273 -19.92 -1.87 3.87
C ALA A 273 -19.40 -0.90 2.80
N GLY A 274 -19.41 -1.35 1.55
CA GLY A 274 -18.97 -0.53 0.42
C GLY A 274 -18.28 -1.33 -0.69
N TYR A 275 -17.58 -0.62 -1.56
CA TYR A 275 -16.91 -1.20 -2.72
C TYR A 275 -15.51 -1.70 -2.39
N TYR A 276 -15.22 -2.91 -2.86
CA TYR A 276 -13.90 -3.54 -2.75
C TYR A 276 -13.47 -4.11 -4.10
N MET A 277 -12.16 -4.24 -4.28
CA MET A 277 -11.56 -5.02 -5.36
C MET A 277 -11.15 -6.39 -4.82
N VAL A 278 -11.70 -7.46 -5.37
CA VAL A 278 -11.29 -8.84 -5.08
C VAL A 278 -10.25 -9.30 -6.09
N HIS A 279 -9.18 -9.92 -5.61
CA HIS A 279 -8.11 -10.50 -6.43
C HIS A 279 -7.91 -11.97 -6.09
N ILE A 280 -7.59 -12.77 -7.10
CA ILE A 280 -7.01 -14.11 -6.92
C ILE A 280 -5.50 -13.97 -7.01
N VAL A 281 -4.79 -14.44 -6.00
CA VAL A 281 -3.33 -14.29 -5.84
C VAL A 281 -2.66 -15.65 -5.93
N ASN A 282 -1.81 -15.84 -6.94
CA ASN A 282 -1.05 -17.06 -7.16
C ASN A 282 0.42 -16.84 -6.82
N GLY A 283 0.90 -17.36 -5.68
CA GLY A 283 2.31 -17.18 -5.26
C GLY A 283 2.75 -15.72 -5.21
N GLY A 284 1.87 -14.82 -4.75
CA GLY A 284 2.11 -13.36 -4.71
C GLY A 284 1.77 -12.60 -6.00
N ILE A 285 1.28 -13.28 -7.05
CA ILE A 285 0.93 -12.68 -8.34
C ILE A 285 -0.59 -12.49 -8.45
N PRO A 286 -1.11 -11.25 -8.42
CA PRO A 286 -2.55 -11.02 -8.40
C PRO A 286 -3.18 -10.95 -9.80
N SER A 287 -4.42 -11.41 -9.90
CA SER A 287 -5.29 -11.13 -11.03
C SER A 287 -5.55 -9.62 -11.19
N LYS A 288 -6.16 -9.23 -12.31
CA LYS A 288 -6.93 -7.98 -12.31
C LYS A 288 -8.04 -8.09 -11.26
N GLY A 289 -8.28 -7.00 -10.54
CA GLY A 289 -9.31 -6.93 -9.52
C GLY A 289 -10.71 -6.97 -10.13
N MET A 290 -11.63 -7.65 -9.45
CA MET A 290 -13.05 -7.62 -9.72
C MET A 290 -13.73 -6.75 -8.67
N TRP A 291 -14.59 -5.81 -9.08
CA TRP A 291 -15.34 -4.99 -8.13
C TRP A 291 -16.45 -5.81 -7.48
N VAL A 292 -16.61 -5.66 -6.17
CA VAL A 292 -17.72 -6.22 -5.39
C VAL A 292 -18.28 -5.14 -4.46
N HIS A 293 -19.53 -5.28 -4.05
CA HIS A 293 -20.17 -4.45 -3.04
C HIS A 293 -20.51 -5.31 -1.82
N LEU A 294 -19.87 -5.04 -0.69
CA LEU A 294 -20.11 -5.73 0.58
C LEU A 294 -21.22 -5.02 1.36
N GLN A 295 -22.22 -5.77 1.83
CA GLN A 295 -23.38 -5.25 2.57
C GLN A 295 -23.92 -6.22 3.62
#